data_AF-A0A3E0GZ91-F1
#
_entry.id   AF-A0A3E0GZ91-F1
#
_cell.length_a   1.000
_cell.length_b   1.000
_cell.length_c   1.000
_cell.angle_alpha   90.00
_cell.angle_beta   90.00
_cell.angle_gamma   90.00
#
_symmetry.space_group_name_H-M   'P 1'
#
loop_
_entity.id
_entity.type
_entity.pdbx_description
1 polymer ?
#
loop_
_entity_poly.entity_id
_entity_poly.type
_entity_poly.pdbx_seq_one_letter_code
_entity_poly.pdbx_strand_id
1 'polypeptide(L)'
;MTTSCEMDPDSRYATVDGVRIHYKRAGHGPAVVLLHGSGSSAHGFERVAEMVSASFDVIRPDLPGFGLTGPRPDRDYRVTTYAATVERFMAKLEVPRYAVVGNSLGGNIAWNLALDQPDRVDRLVLINATGYPEKSLPAGLRLARNPLLRPLLRRWLPRSDFRWQSVFRPNIRLAEGYRRGRVFLAGDAAHVHTPAGAQGLNTGIQDAYNLGWKLAQVLAGADPALLDSYEAERLPIAANVLGLSTQKYEGISKLSPSSIRRGKDEQQLLLTYHGGPLAPGHGERTKTLRVGDRAPNADLLRADGTRVRLFDLYRGSHFTAVGYGVRGVATLGLLDSPASGAPLERVAVDAGFHTARSDGVQTLADNADSFRRAYGVSQDTVLLIRPDGYIGHIATNDLLDSTRAVVQAMTPPASPATISGVEE
;
A
#
# COMPACT_ATOMS: atom_id res chain seq x y z
N MET A 1 -25.67 28.14 26.34
CA MET A 1 -25.46 26.89 25.59
C MET A 1 -23.96 26.64 25.51
N THR A 2 -23.45 25.85 26.44
CA THR A 2 -22.08 25.36 26.46
C THR A 2 -21.93 24.33 25.34
N THR A 3 -21.13 24.65 24.33
CA THR A 3 -20.63 23.68 23.36
C THR A 3 -19.76 22.67 24.11
N SER A 4 -20.31 21.50 24.40
CA SER A 4 -19.53 20.35 24.80
C SER A 4 -18.56 20.05 23.67
N CYS A 5 -17.28 20.31 23.90
CA CYS A 5 -16.20 19.71 23.13
C CYS A 5 -16.38 18.20 23.28
N GLU A 6 -16.90 17.54 22.24
CA GLU A 6 -16.93 16.07 22.20
C GLU A 6 -15.48 15.61 22.39
N MET A 7 -15.21 15.04 23.57
CA MET A 7 -13.94 14.38 23.81
C MET A 7 -13.89 13.19 22.86
N ASP A 8 -12.92 13.23 21.95
CA ASP A 8 -12.60 12.11 21.08
C ASP A 8 -12.50 10.83 21.93
N PRO A 9 -13.36 9.82 21.69
CA PRO A 9 -13.53 8.68 22.60
C PRO A 9 -12.25 7.86 22.81
N ASP A 10 -11.27 7.98 21.91
CA ASP A 10 -10.01 7.27 21.98
C ASP A 10 -8.86 8.10 22.60
N SER A 11 -9.14 9.33 23.06
CA SER A 11 -8.14 10.19 23.70
C SER A 11 -7.83 9.74 25.13
N ARG A 12 -6.55 9.40 25.38
CA ARG A 12 -6.07 8.89 26.66
C ARG A 12 -4.79 9.62 27.08
N TYR A 13 -4.44 9.50 28.36
CA TYR A 13 -3.23 10.10 28.92
C TYR A 13 -2.48 9.09 29.80
N ALA A 14 -1.14 9.13 29.75
CA ALA A 14 -0.26 8.43 30.67
C ALA A 14 0.88 9.34 31.12
N THR A 15 1.22 9.30 32.41
CA THR A 15 2.31 10.12 32.95
C THR A 15 3.61 9.33 32.99
N VAL A 16 4.65 9.85 32.33
CA VAL A 16 6.00 9.26 32.22
C VAL A 16 7.02 10.38 32.29
N ASP A 17 8.09 10.23 33.08
CA ASP A 17 9.14 11.25 33.25
C ASP A 17 8.62 12.64 33.66
N GLY A 18 7.54 12.68 34.44
CA GLY A 18 6.87 13.94 34.80
C GLY A 18 6.13 14.62 33.64
N VAL A 19 6.01 13.98 32.48
CA VAL A 19 5.25 14.44 31.31
C VAL A 19 3.92 13.68 31.25
N ARG A 20 2.81 14.40 31.14
CA ARG A 20 1.50 13.81 30.86
C ARG A 20 1.34 13.64 29.35
N ILE A 21 1.66 12.45 28.85
CA ILE A 21 1.65 12.09 27.42
C ILE A 21 0.21 11.78 27.00
N HIS A 22 -0.31 12.54 26.05
CA HIS A 22 -1.53 12.22 25.33
C HIS A 22 -1.26 11.12 24.29
N TYR A 23 -2.20 10.20 24.13
CA TYR A 23 -2.15 9.20 23.07
C TYR A 23 -3.54 8.74 22.67
N LYS A 24 -3.64 8.18 21.45
CA LYS A 24 -4.79 7.39 21.00
C LYS A 24 -4.44 5.92 20.90
N ARG A 25 -5.39 5.03 21.19
CA ARG A 25 -5.24 3.57 21.05
C ARG A 25 -6.50 2.96 20.46
N ALA A 26 -6.37 2.18 19.38
CA ALA A 26 -7.48 1.54 18.71
C ALA A 26 -7.08 0.17 18.15
N GLY A 27 -8.05 -0.75 18.06
CA GLY A 27 -7.83 -2.09 17.53
C GLY A 27 -7.36 -3.10 18.59
N HIS A 28 -6.95 -4.27 18.11
CA HIS A 28 -6.51 -5.41 18.93
C HIS A 28 -5.48 -6.24 18.17
N GLY A 29 -4.74 -7.11 18.89
CA GLY A 29 -3.74 -7.99 18.29
C GLY A 29 -2.31 -7.50 18.55
N PRO A 30 -1.34 -7.81 17.66
CA PRO A 30 0.04 -7.36 17.82
C PRO A 30 0.13 -5.83 17.89
N ALA A 31 0.93 -5.32 18.80
CA ALA A 31 1.02 -3.88 19.05
C ALA A 31 1.88 -3.17 17.99
N VAL A 32 1.41 -2.00 17.54
CA VAL A 32 2.13 -1.11 16.63
C VAL A 32 2.10 0.31 17.20
N VAL A 33 3.27 0.91 17.44
CA VAL A 33 3.38 2.31 17.88
C VAL A 33 3.77 3.22 16.71
N LEU A 34 3.00 4.29 16.48
CA LEU A 34 3.22 5.25 15.39
C LEU A 34 3.75 6.58 15.95
N LEU A 35 5.00 6.91 15.63
CA LEU A 35 5.71 8.10 16.10
C LEU A 35 5.72 9.19 15.03
N HIS A 36 5.07 10.31 15.30
CA HIS A 36 4.92 11.41 14.33
C HIS A 36 6.19 12.25 14.18
N GLY A 37 6.25 13.05 13.11
CA GLY A 37 7.32 14.00 12.84
C GLY A 37 7.18 15.33 13.59
N SER A 38 8.21 16.18 13.51
CA SER A 38 8.17 17.53 14.08
C SER A 38 7.07 18.38 13.42
N GLY A 39 6.26 19.09 14.21
CA GLY A 39 5.16 19.92 13.71
C GLY A 39 3.89 19.13 13.36
N SER A 40 3.82 17.87 13.80
CA SER A 40 2.65 16.98 13.67
C SER A 40 2.16 16.53 15.05
N SER A 41 1.25 15.57 15.07
CA SER A 41 0.65 14.94 16.25
C SER A 41 0.15 13.53 15.89
N ALA A 42 -0.44 12.82 16.84
CA ALA A 42 -1.12 11.54 16.65
C ALA A 42 -2.15 11.58 15.50
N HIS A 43 -2.73 12.75 15.22
CA HIS A 43 -3.66 12.97 14.12
C HIS A 43 -3.04 12.72 12.73
N GLY A 44 -1.73 12.93 12.56
CA GLY A 44 -1.04 12.67 11.30
C GLY A 44 -1.10 11.20 10.85
N PHE A 45 -1.45 10.30 11.78
CA PHE A 45 -1.62 8.87 11.52
C PHE A 45 -3.07 8.39 11.57
N GLU A 46 -4.08 9.28 11.65
CA GLU A 46 -5.49 8.88 11.82
C GLU A 46 -5.94 7.88 10.74
N ARG A 47 -5.75 8.24 9.47
CA ARG A 47 -6.14 7.36 8.37
C ARG A 47 -5.37 6.04 8.34
N VAL A 48 -4.10 6.05 8.75
CA VAL A 48 -3.28 4.83 8.83
C VAL A 48 -3.81 3.93 9.93
N ALA A 49 -4.16 4.48 11.08
CA ALA A 49 -4.72 3.73 12.20
C ALA A 49 -6.06 3.07 11.85
N GLU A 50 -6.96 3.80 11.19
CA GLU A 50 -8.24 3.25 10.71
C GLU A 50 -8.06 2.05 9.77
N MET A 51 -7.02 2.07 8.92
CA MET A 51 -6.77 0.99 7.97
C MET A 51 -6.21 -0.27 8.62
N VAL A 52 -5.49 -0.14 9.74
CA VAL A 52 -4.74 -1.27 10.34
C VAL A 52 -5.28 -1.71 11.71
N SER A 53 -6.19 -0.94 12.32
CA SER A 53 -6.77 -1.27 13.63
C SER A 53 -7.62 -2.54 13.64
N ALA A 54 -8.09 -3.00 12.47
CA ALA A 54 -8.77 -4.28 12.34
C ALA A 54 -7.87 -5.49 12.65
N SER A 55 -6.55 -5.32 12.58
CA SER A 55 -5.57 -6.41 12.76
C SER A 55 -4.49 -6.14 13.80
N PHE A 56 -4.36 -4.90 14.26
CA PHE A 56 -3.31 -4.46 15.16
C PHE A 56 -3.86 -3.61 16.30
N ASP A 57 -3.19 -3.69 17.45
CA ASP A 57 -3.35 -2.72 18.54
C ASP A 57 -2.49 -1.49 18.25
N VAL A 58 -3.12 -0.43 17.74
CA VAL A 58 -2.45 0.76 17.19
C VAL A 58 -2.36 1.85 18.24
N ILE A 59 -1.14 2.16 18.69
CA ILE A 59 -0.85 3.16 19.72
C ILE A 59 -0.19 4.39 19.07
N ARG A 60 -0.73 5.57 19.31
CA ARG A 60 -0.30 6.83 18.69
C ARG A 60 -0.10 7.91 19.74
N PRO A 61 1.11 8.06 20.32
CA PRO A 61 1.38 9.12 21.25
C PRO A 61 1.60 10.46 20.54
N ASP A 62 1.16 11.53 21.18
CA ASP A 62 1.72 12.86 20.95
C ASP A 62 3.07 12.94 21.68
N LEU A 63 4.15 13.08 20.92
CA LEU A 63 5.49 13.20 21.47
C LEU A 63 5.59 14.44 22.39
N PRO A 64 6.40 14.41 23.46
CA PRO A 64 6.60 15.57 24.33
C PRO A 64 6.82 16.89 23.58
N GLY A 65 6.00 17.91 23.90
CA GLY A 65 6.00 19.21 23.24
C GLY A 65 5.15 19.34 21.96
N PHE A 66 4.37 18.31 21.61
CA PHE A 66 3.51 18.28 20.42
C PHE A 66 2.08 17.88 20.77
N GLY A 67 1.14 18.21 19.87
CA GLY A 67 -0.28 17.88 20.01
C GLY A 67 -0.84 18.32 21.36
N LEU A 68 -1.43 17.37 22.10
CA LEU A 68 -1.97 17.59 23.44
C LEU A 68 -0.99 17.21 24.56
N THR A 69 0.24 16.80 24.23
CA THR A 69 1.30 16.54 25.21
C THR A 69 2.10 17.81 25.48
N GLY A 70 2.11 18.24 26.74
CA GLY A 70 2.88 19.41 27.19
C GLY A 70 4.39 19.28 27.02
N PRO A 71 5.15 20.37 27.24
CA PRO A 71 6.61 20.35 27.17
C PRO A 71 7.20 19.48 28.29
N ARG A 72 8.41 18.95 28.05
CA ARG A 72 9.17 18.28 29.11
C ARG A 72 9.59 19.26 30.21
N PRO A 73 9.46 18.91 31.50
CA PRO A 73 9.90 19.75 32.61
C PRO A 73 11.40 20.05 32.57
N ASP A 74 12.22 19.07 32.18
CA ASP A 74 13.68 19.18 32.11
C ASP A 74 14.19 19.87 30.83
N ARG A 75 13.29 20.16 29.87
CA ARG A 75 13.58 20.72 28.55
C ARG A 75 14.61 19.93 27.73
N ASP A 76 14.82 18.65 28.03
CA ASP A 76 15.74 17.79 27.29
C ASP A 76 15.03 17.09 26.11
N TYR A 77 15.28 17.59 24.91
CA TYR A 77 14.66 17.10 23.67
C TYR A 77 15.65 16.35 22.77
N ARG A 78 16.72 15.79 23.33
CA ARG A 78 17.63 14.90 22.58
C ARG A 78 16.87 13.65 22.12
N VAL A 79 17.28 13.10 20.98
CA VAL A 79 16.64 11.90 20.40
C VAL A 79 16.74 10.70 21.35
N THR A 80 17.87 10.54 22.02
CA THR A 80 18.07 9.49 23.05
C THR A 80 17.08 9.64 24.20
N THR A 81 16.79 10.87 24.63
CA THR A 81 15.81 11.16 25.68
C THR A 81 14.40 10.88 25.21
N TYR A 82 14.05 11.24 23.97
CA TYR A 82 12.77 10.85 23.38
C TYR A 82 12.61 9.33 23.28
N ALA A 83 13.62 8.61 22.80
CA ALA A 83 13.59 7.15 22.67
C ALA A 83 13.37 6.49 24.03
N ALA A 84 14.12 6.89 25.06
CA ALA A 84 13.93 6.40 26.43
C ALA A 84 12.54 6.75 27.01
N THR A 85 11.99 7.92 26.67
CA THR A 85 10.63 8.31 27.10
C THR A 85 9.58 7.41 26.45
N VAL A 86 9.73 7.12 25.15
CA VAL A 86 8.82 6.22 24.41
C VAL A 86 8.91 4.81 24.96
N GLU A 87 10.11 4.30 25.24
CA GLU A 87 10.32 2.99 25.88
C GLU A 87 9.55 2.88 27.21
N ARG A 88 9.74 3.85 28.10
CA ARG A 88 9.06 3.89 29.41
C ARG A 88 7.55 4.07 29.27
N PHE A 89 7.10 4.82 28.27
CA PHE A 89 5.69 4.96 27.94
C PHE A 89 5.08 3.63 27.49
N MET A 90 5.74 2.89 26.61
CA MET A 90 5.26 1.56 26.19
C MET A 90 5.29 0.56 27.36
N ALA A 91 6.29 0.64 28.24
CA ALA A 91 6.32 -0.15 29.47
C ALA A 91 5.14 0.19 30.41
N LYS A 92 4.83 1.48 30.56
CA LYS A 92 3.70 1.96 31.37
C LYS A 92 2.34 1.51 30.84
N LEU A 93 2.21 1.32 29.53
CA LEU A 93 1.03 0.75 28.89
C LEU A 93 0.98 -0.79 28.92
N GLU A 94 1.97 -1.42 29.57
CA GLU A 94 2.10 -2.88 29.66
C GLU A 94 2.18 -3.56 28.29
N VAL A 95 2.87 -2.90 27.35
CA VAL A 95 3.12 -3.44 26.01
C VAL A 95 4.59 -3.85 25.93
N PRO A 96 4.92 -5.12 26.26
CA PRO A 96 6.30 -5.55 26.36
C PRO A 96 7.00 -5.59 24.99
N ARG A 97 6.24 -5.85 23.93
CA ARG A 97 6.75 -6.12 22.58
C ARG A 97 5.87 -5.45 21.52
N TYR A 98 6.46 -4.76 20.54
CA TYR A 98 5.73 -3.98 19.54
C TYR A 98 6.53 -3.72 18.25
N ALA A 99 5.83 -3.45 17.16
CA ALA A 99 6.39 -2.80 15.98
C ALA A 99 6.45 -1.28 16.19
N VAL A 100 7.50 -0.62 15.69
CA VAL A 100 7.61 0.85 15.71
C VAL A 100 7.62 1.40 14.29
N VAL A 101 6.74 2.35 14.03
CA VAL A 101 6.66 3.10 12.78
C VAL A 101 6.98 4.55 13.10
N GLY A 102 7.96 5.15 12.41
CA GLY A 102 8.41 6.52 12.70
C GLY A 102 8.47 7.40 11.47
N ASN A 103 7.87 8.59 11.55
CA ASN A 103 7.95 9.61 10.51
C ASN A 103 8.92 10.74 10.88
N SER A 104 9.88 11.08 10.02
CA SER A 104 10.79 12.23 10.21
C SER A 104 11.52 12.20 11.57
N LEU A 105 11.19 13.08 12.52
CA LEU A 105 11.70 13.03 13.90
C LEU A 105 11.35 11.69 14.56
N GLY A 106 10.09 11.25 14.46
CA GLY A 106 9.64 9.96 14.95
C GLY A 106 10.41 8.78 14.36
N GLY A 107 10.88 8.89 13.11
CA GLY A 107 11.77 7.90 12.49
C GLY A 107 13.14 7.83 13.16
N ASN A 108 13.71 8.99 13.51
CA ASN A 108 14.97 9.06 14.26
C ASN A 108 14.81 8.59 15.71
N ILE A 109 13.63 8.73 16.29
CA ILE A 109 13.33 8.13 17.59
C ILE A 109 13.21 6.61 17.43
N ALA A 110 12.48 6.15 16.41
CA ALA A 110 12.18 4.74 16.17
C ALA A 110 13.43 3.86 15.99
N TRP A 111 14.40 4.25 15.16
CA TRP A 111 15.60 3.44 14.95
C TRP A 111 16.57 3.46 16.16
N ASN A 112 16.61 4.54 16.97
CA ASN A 112 17.38 4.55 18.22
C ASN A 112 16.70 3.67 19.26
N LEU A 113 15.37 3.74 19.35
CA LEU A 113 14.59 2.83 20.20
C LEU A 113 14.81 1.36 19.80
N ALA A 114 14.86 1.04 18.51
CA ALA A 114 15.13 -0.32 18.03
C ALA A 114 16.56 -0.79 18.37
N LEU A 115 17.55 0.11 18.31
CA LEU A 115 18.94 -0.19 18.69
C LEU A 115 19.07 -0.40 20.21
N ASP A 116 18.41 0.43 21.00
CA ASP A 116 18.49 0.40 22.46
C ASP A 116 17.63 -0.72 23.08
N GLN A 117 16.56 -1.15 22.39
CA GLN A 117 15.56 -2.10 22.90
C GLN A 117 15.25 -3.22 21.89
N PRO A 118 16.26 -3.99 21.44
CA PRO A 118 16.07 -5.01 20.39
C PRO A 118 15.10 -6.12 20.79
N ASP A 119 14.97 -6.43 22.09
CA ASP A 119 14.04 -7.46 22.59
C ASP A 119 12.59 -6.99 22.64
N ARG A 120 12.35 -5.67 22.61
CA ARG A 120 11.01 -5.07 22.64
C ARG A 120 10.51 -4.68 21.26
N VAL A 121 11.42 -4.37 20.32
CA VAL A 121 11.08 -3.89 18.98
C VAL A 121 11.25 -4.97 17.92
N ASP A 122 10.13 -5.52 17.46
CA ASP A 122 10.16 -6.64 16.49
C ASP A 122 10.30 -6.22 15.05
N ARG A 123 9.80 -5.03 14.75
CA ARG A 123 9.67 -4.50 13.39
C ARG A 123 9.87 -3.00 13.43
N LEU A 124 10.57 -2.50 12.43
CA LEU A 124 10.86 -1.08 12.26
C LEU A 124 10.38 -0.62 10.89
N VAL A 125 9.58 0.44 10.87
CA VAL A 125 9.14 1.11 9.64
C VAL A 125 9.55 2.58 9.71
N LEU A 126 10.33 3.02 8.72
CA LEU A 126 10.85 4.38 8.66
C LEU A 126 10.22 5.15 7.50
N ILE A 127 9.57 6.27 7.81
CA ILE A 127 8.88 7.11 6.82
C ILE A 127 9.59 8.46 6.77
N ASN A 128 10.32 8.75 5.70
CA ASN A 128 11.08 10.01 5.58
C ASN A 128 11.91 10.31 6.83
N ALA A 129 12.51 9.29 7.44
CA ALA A 129 13.15 9.38 8.75
C ALA A 129 14.38 10.29 8.74
N THR A 130 14.54 11.06 9.81
CA THR A 130 15.78 11.81 10.06
C THR A 130 16.81 10.93 10.76
N GLY A 131 18.03 11.44 10.95
CA GLY A 131 19.06 10.77 11.75
C GLY A 131 20.24 10.22 10.95
N TYR A 132 20.14 10.14 9.61
CA TYR A 132 21.31 9.85 8.78
C TYR A 132 22.39 10.93 8.99
N PRO A 133 23.63 10.56 9.33
CA PRO A 133 24.67 11.50 9.81
C PRO A 133 25.08 12.57 8.78
N GLU A 134 24.83 12.33 7.49
CA GLU A 134 25.11 13.30 6.43
C GLU A 134 23.87 14.07 5.99
N LYS A 135 23.67 15.26 6.58
CA LYS A 135 23.13 16.41 5.84
C LYS A 135 23.79 17.69 6.36
N SER A 136 24.74 18.23 5.61
CA SER A 136 25.09 19.64 5.76
C SER A 136 23.81 20.46 5.63
N LEU A 137 23.40 21.16 6.68
CA LEU A 137 22.25 22.04 6.63
C LEU A 137 22.43 23.02 5.46
N PRO A 138 21.44 23.18 4.57
CA PRO A 138 21.50 24.19 3.51
C PRO A 138 21.87 25.55 4.11
N ALA A 139 22.76 26.29 3.47
CA ALA A 139 23.36 27.51 4.02
C ALA A 139 22.30 28.53 4.52
N GLY A 140 21.14 28.61 3.86
CA GLY A 140 20.02 29.46 4.28
C GLY A 140 19.43 29.08 5.65
N LEU A 141 19.36 27.79 6.00
CA LEU A 141 18.86 27.34 7.29
C LEU A 141 19.89 27.55 8.42
N ARG A 142 21.19 27.53 8.10
CA ARG A 142 22.26 27.92 9.03
C ARG A 142 22.20 29.41 9.36
N LEU A 143 21.94 30.25 8.35
CA LEU A 143 21.83 31.70 8.52
C LEU A 143 20.59 32.10 9.36
N ALA A 144 19.48 31.38 9.19
CA ALA A 144 18.25 31.59 9.97
C ALA A 144 18.36 31.17 11.45
N ARG A 145 19.36 30.36 11.83
CA ARG A 145 19.68 30.00 13.22
C ARG A 145 20.59 31.00 13.92
N ASN A 146 21.11 32.01 13.23
CA ASN A 146 21.94 33.05 13.83
C ASN A 146 21.05 34.02 14.66
N PRO A 147 21.28 34.14 15.99
CA PRO A 147 20.45 34.96 16.88
C PRO A 147 20.39 36.45 16.49
N LEU A 148 21.42 36.96 15.82
CA LEU A 148 21.53 38.36 15.40
C LEU A 148 20.82 38.62 14.05
N LEU A 149 20.79 37.63 13.15
CA LEU A 149 20.22 37.79 11.80
C LEU A 149 18.74 37.40 11.71
N ARG A 150 18.26 36.54 12.63
CA ARG A 150 16.86 36.08 12.68
C ARG A 150 15.81 37.21 12.76
N PRO A 151 15.99 38.30 13.55
CA PRO A 151 15.03 39.40 13.61
C PRO A 151 15.02 40.25 12.33
N LEU A 152 16.18 40.41 11.70
CA LEU A 152 16.36 41.19 10.46
C LEU A 152 15.75 40.46 9.25
N LEU A 153 16.00 39.15 9.11
CA LEU A 153 15.41 38.32 8.06
C LEU A 153 13.87 38.31 8.11
N ARG A 154 13.29 38.26 9.32
CA ARG A 154 11.83 38.37 9.54
C ARG A 154 11.21 39.70 9.09
N ARG A 155 12.00 40.77 9.01
CA ARG A 155 11.56 42.12 8.63
C ARG A 155 11.66 42.37 7.12
N TRP A 156 12.61 41.73 6.43
CA TRP A 156 12.98 42.02 5.05
C TRP A 156 12.54 40.97 4.02
N LEU A 157 12.20 39.75 4.44
CA LEU A 157 11.56 38.78 3.54
C LEU A 157 10.12 39.22 3.25
N PRO A 158 9.72 39.41 1.99
CA PRO A 158 8.34 39.74 1.65
C PRO A 158 7.42 38.66 2.21
N ARG A 159 6.27 39.08 2.77
CA ARG A 159 5.14 38.18 3.10
C ARG A 159 4.41 37.71 1.85
N SER A 160 5.15 37.36 0.80
CA SER A 160 4.60 36.63 -0.34
C SER A 160 4.51 35.16 0.05
N ASP A 161 3.39 34.55 -0.33
CA ASP A 161 2.95 33.23 0.11
C ASP A 161 3.76 32.10 -0.58
N PHE A 162 5.08 32.11 -0.39
CA PHE A 162 5.96 31.01 -0.79
C PHE A 162 5.65 29.79 0.08
N ARG A 163 4.74 28.94 -0.40
CA ARG A 163 4.33 27.71 0.29
C ARG A 163 5.45 26.66 0.30
N TRP A 164 6.22 26.54 -0.80
CA TRP A 164 7.34 25.62 -0.89
C TRP A 164 8.26 25.95 -2.07
N GLN A 165 9.57 25.78 -1.90
CA GLN A 165 10.57 25.85 -2.96
C GLN A 165 11.66 24.80 -2.69
N SER A 166 12.16 24.16 -3.74
CA SER A 166 13.30 23.24 -3.65
C SER A 166 14.15 23.29 -4.91
N VAL A 167 15.39 22.82 -4.80
CA VAL A 167 16.30 22.61 -5.92
C VAL A 167 16.22 21.14 -6.33
N PHE A 168 15.67 20.88 -7.51
CA PHE A 168 15.64 19.54 -8.08
C PHE A 168 16.76 19.38 -9.10
N ARG A 169 17.56 18.31 -8.98
CA ARG A 169 18.58 17.94 -9.97
C ARG A 169 18.09 16.72 -10.74
N PRO A 170 17.95 16.79 -12.08
CA PRO A 170 17.52 15.64 -12.87
C PRO A 170 18.58 14.53 -12.77
N ASN A 171 18.12 13.35 -12.36
CA ASN A 171 18.89 12.12 -12.37
C ASN A 171 18.02 11.04 -13.01
N ILE A 172 18.63 10.19 -13.84
CA ILE A 172 17.99 9.01 -14.41
C ILE A 172 18.79 7.83 -13.89
N ARG A 173 18.18 7.01 -13.04
CA ARG A 173 18.84 5.85 -12.41
C ARG A 173 17.88 4.69 -12.34
N LEU A 174 18.40 3.48 -12.51
CA LEU A 174 17.69 2.22 -12.31
C LEU A 174 18.61 1.29 -11.52
N ALA A 175 18.09 0.68 -10.47
CA ALA A 175 18.76 -0.37 -9.74
C ALA A 175 18.86 -1.62 -10.62
N GLU A 176 20.00 -2.31 -10.53
CA GLU A 176 20.24 -3.56 -11.27
C GLU A 176 19.29 -4.68 -10.85
N GLY A 177 18.91 -4.72 -9.57
CA GLY A 177 17.93 -5.65 -9.02
C GLY A 177 17.06 -4.97 -7.98
N TYR A 178 15.81 -5.42 -7.87
CA TYR A 178 14.81 -4.93 -6.93
C TYR A 178 14.73 -5.81 -5.68
N ARG A 179 15.27 -7.03 -5.73
CA ARG A 179 15.28 -7.96 -4.59
C ARG A 179 16.68 -8.51 -4.33
N ARG A 180 17.05 -8.57 -3.05
CA ARG A 180 18.16 -9.39 -2.55
C ARG A 180 17.75 -10.12 -1.28
N GLY A 181 17.41 -11.40 -1.40
CA GLY A 181 16.90 -12.20 -0.29
C GLY A 181 15.61 -11.62 0.29
N ARG A 182 15.68 -11.03 1.49
CA ARG A 182 14.54 -10.41 2.19
C ARG A 182 14.49 -8.87 2.04
N VAL A 183 15.42 -8.29 1.28
CA VAL A 183 15.50 -6.84 1.05
C VAL A 183 14.90 -6.52 -0.32
N PHE A 184 14.02 -5.52 -0.35
CA PHE A 184 13.33 -5.07 -1.55
C PHE A 184 13.51 -3.56 -1.74
N LEU A 185 13.61 -3.12 -3.00
CA LEU A 185 13.63 -1.73 -3.40
C LEU A 185 12.36 -1.42 -4.19
N ALA A 186 11.71 -0.28 -3.91
CA ALA A 186 10.52 0.19 -4.61
C ALA A 186 10.57 1.72 -4.79
N GLY A 187 9.96 2.24 -5.86
CA GLY A 187 9.93 3.68 -6.15
C GLY A 187 11.32 4.29 -6.30
N ASP A 188 11.53 5.50 -5.78
CA ASP A 188 12.78 6.27 -5.92
C ASP A 188 14.04 5.53 -5.40
N ALA A 189 13.88 4.52 -4.53
CA ALA A 189 14.99 3.67 -4.10
C ALA A 189 15.47 2.70 -5.19
N ALA A 190 14.57 2.33 -6.13
CA ALA A 190 14.82 1.42 -7.23
C ALA A 190 15.00 2.16 -8.57
N HIS A 191 14.30 3.28 -8.79
CA HIS A 191 14.38 4.02 -10.04
C HIS A 191 14.09 5.51 -9.82
N VAL A 192 14.88 6.37 -10.46
CA VAL A 192 14.71 7.82 -10.40
C VAL A 192 14.46 8.34 -11.80
N HIS A 193 13.34 9.04 -11.98
CA HIS A 193 12.93 9.61 -13.25
C HIS A 193 13.26 11.10 -13.34
N THR A 194 13.33 11.61 -14.56
CA THR A 194 13.18 13.06 -14.76
C THR A 194 11.74 13.48 -14.41
N PRO A 195 11.50 14.75 -14.06
CA PRO A 195 10.15 15.25 -13.80
C PRO A 195 9.30 15.30 -15.08
N ALA A 196 9.93 15.17 -16.25
CA ALA A 196 9.23 15.10 -17.53
C ALA A 196 8.32 13.86 -17.55
N GLY A 197 7.01 14.08 -17.62
CA GLY A 197 6.01 13.00 -17.59
C GLY A 197 5.35 12.74 -16.22
N ALA A 198 5.90 13.26 -15.11
CA ALA A 198 5.36 13.13 -13.76
C ALA A 198 5.08 11.67 -13.29
N GLN A 199 6.00 10.75 -13.60
CA GLN A 199 5.80 9.32 -13.42
C GLN A 199 6.40 8.73 -12.12
N GLY A 200 7.37 9.40 -11.48
CA GLY A 200 8.11 8.83 -10.34
C GLY A 200 7.22 8.33 -9.20
N LEU A 201 6.39 9.20 -8.64
CA LEU A 201 5.47 8.82 -7.55
C LEU A 201 4.49 7.72 -7.97
N ASN A 202 3.89 7.84 -9.15
CA ASN A 202 2.88 6.88 -9.64
C ASN A 202 3.49 5.49 -9.81
N THR A 203 4.67 5.40 -10.42
CA THR A 203 5.39 4.15 -10.63
C THR A 203 5.81 3.53 -9.30
N GLY A 204 6.33 4.33 -8.37
CA GLY A 204 6.72 3.86 -7.05
C GLY A 204 5.55 3.35 -6.21
N ILE A 205 4.38 3.99 -6.29
CA ILE A 205 3.16 3.48 -5.65
C ILE A 205 2.75 2.15 -6.27
N GLN A 206 2.80 2.01 -7.60
CA GLN A 206 2.48 0.75 -8.28
C GLN A 206 3.45 -0.39 -7.90
N ASP A 207 4.73 -0.08 -7.68
CA ASP A 207 5.68 -1.06 -7.16
C ASP A 207 5.29 -1.57 -5.78
N ALA A 208 4.98 -0.65 -4.85
CA ALA A 208 4.56 -1.01 -3.51
C ALA A 208 3.22 -1.78 -3.51
N TYR A 209 2.28 -1.40 -4.38
CA TYR A 209 0.99 -2.05 -4.53
C TYR A 209 1.13 -3.48 -5.09
N ASN A 210 2.05 -3.69 -6.04
CA ASN A 210 2.38 -5.01 -6.58
C ASN A 210 3.10 -5.90 -5.55
N LEU A 211 4.05 -5.36 -4.79
CA LEU A 211 4.82 -6.12 -3.79
C LEU A 211 4.00 -6.45 -2.54
N GLY A 212 3.14 -5.53 -2.10
CA GLY A 212 2.46 -5.59 -0.80
C GLY A 212 1.61 -6.86 -0.61
N TRP A 213 0.79 -7.21 -1.61
CA TRP A 213 -0.04 -8.40 -1.51
C TRP A 213 0.80 -9.69 -1.56
N LYS A 214 1.86 -9.72 -2.36
CA LYS A 214 2.78 -10.87 -2.45
C LYS A 214 3.48 -11.13 -1.12
N LEU A 215 3.94 -10.07 -0.45
CA LEU A 215 4.49 -10.15 0.90
C LEU A 215 3.45 -10.68 1.89
N ALA A 216 2.22 -10.18 1.84
CA ALA A 216 1.14 -10.65 2.71
C ALA A 216 0.86 -12.15 2.51
N GLN A 217 0.82 -12.63 1.26
CA GLN A 217 0.61 -14.04 0.96
C GLN A 217 1.75 -14.93 1.47
N VAL A 218 3.01 -14.56 1.22
CA VAL A 218 4.16 -15.34 1.69
C VAL A 218 4.26 -15.33 3.23
N LEU A 219 3.94 -14.21 3.87
CA LEU A 219 3.85 -14.15 5.33
C LEU A 219 2.72 -15.03 5.90
N ALA A 220 1.67 -15.27 5.12
CA ALA A 220 0.58 -16.18 5.45
C ALA A 220 0.88 -17.65 5.09
N GLY A 221 2.03 -17.95 4.45
CA GLY A 221 2.47 -19.31 4.15
C GLY A 221 2.40 -19.72 2.68
N ALA A 222 2.18 -18.78 1.75
CA ALA A 222 2.36 -19.05 0.31
C ALA A 222 3.85 -19.29 -0.04
N ASP A 223 4.08 -19.89 -1.20
CA ASP A 223 5.43 -20.17 -1.70
C ASP A 223 6.28 -18.86 -1.80
N PRO A 224 7.46 -18.79 -1.16
CA PRO A 224 8.37 -17.65 -1.27
C PRO A 224 8.78 -17.26 -2.69
N ALA A 225 8.69 -18.19 -3.66
CA ALA A 225 8.93 -17.94 -5.09
C ALA A 225 7.95 -16.91 -5.67
N LEU A 226 6.77 -16.72 -5.06
CA LEU A 226 5.83 -15.66 -5.43
C LEU A 226 6.49 -14.27 -5.40
N LEU A 227 7.44 -14.04 -4.49
CA LEU A 227 8.14 -12.76 -4.36
C LEU A 227 9.15 -12.51 -5.50
N ASP A 228 9.57 -13.54 -6.24
CA ASP A 228 10.44 -13.36 -7.41
C ASP A 228 9.69 -12.70 -8.57
N SER A 229 8.37 -12.87 -8.60
CA SER A 229 7.52 -12.18 -9.58
C SER A 229 7.53 -10.65 -9.42
N TYR A 230 7.91 -10.11 -8.26
CA TYR A 230 7.95 -8.64 -8.07
C TYR A 230 8.96 -7.98 -9.00
N GLU A 231 10.21 -8.42 -8.95
CA GLU A 231 11.27 -7.89 -9.80
C GLU A 231 10.97 -8.16 -11.28
N ALA A 232 10.60 -9.40 -11.61
CA ALA A 232 10.30 -9.82 -12.96
C ALA A 232 9.15 -9.02 -13.62
N GLU A 233 8.17 -8.56 -12.83
CA GLU A 233 7.07 -7.73 -13.32
C GLU A 233 7.41 -6.23 -13.34
N ARG A 234 8.09 -5.72 -12.31
CA ARG A 234 8.22 -4.26 -12.10
C ARG A 234 9.47 -3.66 -12.71
N LEU A 235 10.59 -4.38 -12.75
CA LEU A 235 11.83 -3.87 -13.33
C LEU A 235 11.71 -3.55 -14.83
N PRO A 236 11.13 -4.43 -15.68
CA PRO A 236 10.95 -4.11 -17.11
C PRO A 236 10.03 -2.90 -17.34
N ILE A 237 9.00 -2.74 -16.51
CA ILE A 237 8.09 -1.59 -16.57
C ILE A 237 8.84 -0.30 -16.24
N ALA A 238 9.58 -0.27 -15.13
CA ALA A 238 10.35 0.91 -14.75
C ALA A 238 11.40 1.25 -15.81
N ALA A 239 12.08 0.25 -16.39
CA ALA A 239 13.03 0.44 -17.48
C ALA A 239 12.38 1.08 -18.72
N ASN A 240 11.20 0.61 -19.13
CA ASN A 240 10.46 1.18 -20.25
C ASN A 240 10.01 2.63 -19.96
N VAL A 241 9.45 2.87 -18.77
CA VAL A 241 9.04 4.20 -18.31
C VAL A 241 10.23 5.17 -18.26
N LEU A 242 11.42 4.71 -17.84
CA LEU A 242 12.66 5.49 -17.86
C LEU A 242 13.11 5.81 -19.29
N GLY A 243 13.05 4.84 -20.21
CA GLY A 243 13.34 5.07 -21.63
C GLY A 243 12.45 6.18 -22.22
N LEU A 244 11.14 6.11 -21.99
CA LEU A 244 10.16 7.11 -22.42
C LEU A 244 10.43 8.49 -21.78
N SER A 245 10.68 8.53 -20.46
CA SER A 245 11.00 9.75 -19.72
C SER A 245 12.27 10.43 -20.23
N THR A 246 13.28 9.64 -20.62
CA THR A 246 14.57 10.12 -21.16
C THR A 246 14.38 10.75 -22.53
N GLN A 247 13.70 10.05 -23.45
CA GLN A 247 13.38 10.55 -24.79
C GLN A 247 12.61 11.88 -24.74
N LYS A 248 11.66 12.02 -23.80
CA LYS A 248 10.92 13.27 -23.62
C LYS A 248 11.78 14.40 -23.07
N TYR A 249 12.63 14.13 -22.08
CA TYR A 249 13.52 15.16 -21.55
C TYR A 249 14.46 15.71 -22.65
N GLU A 250 15.00 14.83 -23.49
CA GLU A 250 15.75 15.24 -24.68
C GLU A 250 14.88 16.05 -25.66
N GLY A 251 13.64 15.63 -25.90
CA GLY A 251 12.68 16.35 -26.74
C GLY A 251 12.32 17.76 -26.23
N ILE A 252 12.19 17.93 -24.92
CA ILE A 252 11.94 19.22 -24.25
C ILE A 252 13.15 20.14 -24.42
N SER A 253 14.37 19.59 -24.26
CA SER A 253 15.60 20.35 -24.51
C SER A 253 15.72 20.81 -25.98
N LYS A 254 15.06 20.10 -26.90
CA LYS A 254 14.98 20.40 -28.34
C LYS A 254 13.71 21.17 -28.75
N LEU A 255 12.92 21.70 -27.80
CA LEU A 255 11.68 22.47 -28.04
C LEU A 255 10.64 21.74 -28.92
N SER A 256 10.59 20.40 -28.89
CA SER A 256 9.62 19.63 -29.67
C SER A 256 8.19 19.74 -29.09
N PRO A 257 7.17 20.20 -29.86
CA PRO A 257 5.79 20.35 -29.37
C PRO A 257 5.12 19.06 -28.90
N SER A 258 5.51 17.89 -29.43
CA SER A 258 4.96 16.59 -29.03
C SER A 258 5.47 16.12 -27.67
N SER A 259 6.63 16.61 -27.22
CA SER A 259 7.26 16.25 -25.94
C SER A 259 6.57 16.87 -24.71
N ILE A 260 5.75 17.91 -24.92
CA ILE A 260 5.00 18.64 -23.88
C ILE A 260 3.61 18.02 -23.63
N ARG A 261 3.08 17.23 -24.58
CA ARG A 261 1.77 16.58 -24.43
C ARG A 261 1.88 15.26 -23.66
N ARG A 262 0.97 15.05 -22.71
CA ARG A 262 0.73 13.75 -22.07
C ARG A 262 -0.19 12.92 -22.98
N GLY A 263 0.22 11.70 -23.28
CA GLY A 263 -0.52 10.68 -24.03
C GLY A 263 -0.95 9.51 -23.12
N LYS A 264 -1.24 8.36 -23.73
CA LYS A 264 -1.75 7.17 -23.04
C LYS A 264 -0.68 6.45 -22.22
N ASP A 265 0.58 6.52 -22.65
CA ASP A 265 1.70 5.82 -21.99
C ASP A 265 2.07 6.47 -20.65
N GLU A 266 1.88 7.78 -20.52
CA GLU A 266 2.13 8.53 -19.30
C GLU A 266 1.04 8.33 -18.25
N GLN A 267 -0.15 7.89 -18.67
CA GLN A 267 -1.23 7.53 -17.75
C GLN A 267 -0.96 6.18 -17.06
N GLN A 268 -0.05 5.36 -17.61
CA GLN A 268 0.30 4.02 -17.09
C GLN A 268 -0.90 3.07 -16.96
N LEU A 269 -2.01 3.36 -17.65
CA LEU A 269 -3.23 2.54 -17.65
C LEU A 269 -3.14 1.34 -18.60
N LEU A 270 -2.14 1.35 -19.50
CA LEU A 270 -1.88 0.29 -20.48
C LEU A 270 -0.70 -0.60 -20.07
N LEU A 271 -0.21 -0.48 -18.84
CA LEU A 271 0.82 -1.38 -18.33
C LEU A 271 0.26 -2.80 -18.28
N THR A 272 1.07 -3.77 -18.73
CA THR A 272 0.75 -5.19 -18.70
C THR A 272 1.94 -5.97 -18.14
N TYR A 273 1.67 -7.17 -17.64
CA TYR A 273 2.69 -8.10 -17.13
C TYR A 273 2.96 -9.26 -18.10
N HIS A 274 2.67 -9.08 -19.39
CA HIS A 274 2.77 -10.15 -20.39
C HIS A 274 4.18 -10.77 -20.43
N GLY A 275 4.22 -12.10 -20.44
CA GLY A 275 5.48 -12.85 -20.45
C GLY A 275 6.15 -12.95 -19.08
N GLY A 276 5.56 -12.36 -18.03
CA GLY A 276 6.04 -12.48 -16.66
C GLY A 276 5.64 -13.82 -16.00
N PRO A 277 6.18 -14.11 -14.81
CA PRO A 277 5.96 -15.40 -14.12
C PRO A 277 4.49 -15.69 -13.78
N LEU A 278 3.69 -14.66 -13.50
CA LEU A 278 2.26 -14.79 -13.20
C LEU A 278 1.35 -14.48 -14.42
N ALA A 279 1.94 -14.24 -15.59
CA ALA A 279 1.22 -13.95 -16.83
C ALA A 279 1.96 -14.52 -18.04
N PRO A 280 2.15 -15.86 -18.08
CA PRO A 280 2.88 -16.49 -19.16
C PRO A 280 2.14 -16.34 -20.50
N GLY A 281 2.89 -16.20 -21.59
CA GLY A 281 2.32 -15.88 -22.92
C GLY A 281 1.44 -16.96 -23.56
N HIS A 282 1.31 -18.14 -22.95
CA HIS A 282 0.56 -19.29 -23.47
C HIS A 282 -0.79 -19.52 -22.75
N GLY A 283 -1.21 -18.62 -21.86
CA GLY A 283 -2.51 -18.71 -21.19
C GLY A 283 -3.70 -18.46 -22.11
N GLU A 284 -4.90 -18.89 -21.67
CA GLU A 284 -6.14 -18.55 -22.38
C GLU A 284 -6.39 -17.03 -22.37
N ARG A 285 -7.23 -16.58 -23.32
CA ARG A 285 -7.54 -15.17 -23.54
C ARG A 285 -9.00 -14.99 -23.94
N THR A 286 -9.55 -13.83 -23.63
CA THR A 286 -10.83 -13.42 -24.20
C THR A 286 -10.60 -12.70 -25.54
N LYS A 287 -11.67 -12.18 -26.15
CA LYS A 287 -11.55 -11.37 -27.37
C LYS A 287 -10.71 -10.10 -27.15
N THR A 288 -10.75 -9.53 -25.95
CA THR A 288 -10.13 -8.22 -25.65
C THR A 288 -9.00 -8.28 -24.64
N LEU A 289 -8.90 -9.35 -23.84
CA LEU A 289 -8.01 -9.41 -22.68
C LEU A 289 -7.15 -10.66 -22.66
N ARG A 290 -5.97 -10.53 -22.04
CA ARG A 290 -5.02 -11.58 -21.74
C ARG A 290 -4.64 -11.52 -20.26
N VAL A 291 -4.13 -12.64 -19.74
CA VAL A 291 -3.53 -12.67 -18.40
C VAL A 291 -2.38 -11.65 -18.33
N GLY A 292 -2.30 -10.90 -17.23
CA GLY A 292 -1.36 -9.81 -17.04
C GLY A 292 -1.87 -8.44 -17.49
N ASP A 293 -3.05 -8.33 -18.10
CA ASP A 293 -3.71 -7.05 -18.33
C ASP A 293 -4.30 -6.50 -17.03
N ARG A 294 -4.37 -5.16 -16.91
CA ARG A 294 -5.18 -4.53 -15.87
C ARG A 294 -6.66 -4.84 -16.15
N ALA A 295 -7.38 -5.34 -15.14
CA ALA A 295 -8.79 -5.63 -15.28
C ALA A 295 -9.55 -4.35 -15.66
N PRO A 296 -10.39 -4.33 -16.72
CA PRO A 296 -11.18 -3.15 -17.07
C PRO A 296 -12.29 -2.84 -16.06
N ASN A 297 -12.78 -1.60 -16.06
CA ASN A 297 -14.01 -1.29 -15.35
C ASN A 297 -15.23 -1.74 -16.18
N ALA A 298 -16.27 -2.19 -15.51
CA ALA A 298 -17.61 -2.36 -16.07
C ALA A 298 -18.65 -1.86 -15.07
N ASP A 299 -19.79 -1.42 -15.59
CA ASP A 299 -20.94 -0.99 -14.81
C ASP A 299 -21.99 -2.08 -14.78
N LEU A 300 -22.26 -2.59 -13.58
CA LEU A 300 -23.20 -3.68 -13.34
C LEU A 300 -24.30 -3.23 -12.38
N LEU A 301 -25.32 -4.06 -12.22
CA LEU A 301 -26.45 -3.79 -11.33
C LEU A 301 -26.59 -4.90 -10.29
N ARG A 302 -26.84 -4.54 -9.03
CA ARG A 302 -27.34 -5.45 -8.01
C ARG A 302 -28.81 -5.79 -8.26
N ALA A 303 -29.31 -6.80 -7.55
CA ALA A 303 -30.70 -7.21 -7.59
C ALA A 303 -31.69 -6.08 -7.21
N ASP A 304 -31.27 -5.13 -6.37
CA ASP A 304 -32.05 -3.95 -5.97
C ASP A 304 -31.98 -2.79 -6.98
N GLY A 305 -31.29 -2.97 -8.11
CA GLY A 305 -31.07 -1.93 -9.13
C GLY A 305 -29.92 -0.96 -8.82
N THR A 306 -29.21 -1.12 -7.70
CA THR A 306 -28.05 -0.30 -7.37
C THR A 306 -26.92 -0.54 -8.36
N ARG A 307 -26.37 0.55 -8.94
CA ARG A 307 -25.21 0.48 -9.82
C ARG A 307 -23.94 0.17 -9.04
N VAL A 308 -23.17 -0.77 -9.55
CA VAL A 308 -21.88 -1.19 -9.01
C VAL A 308 -20.83 -1.08 -10.10
N ARG A 309 -19.69 -0.46 -9.78
CA ARG A 309 -18.51 -0.44 -10.63
C ARG A 309 -17.59 -1.57 -10.22
N LEU A 310 -17.13 -2.38 -11.17
CA LEU A 310 -16.19 -3.45 -10.85
C LEU A 310 -14.89 -2.95 -10.21
N PHE A 311 -14.44 -1.73 -10.54
CA PHE A 311 -13.30 -1.12 -9.85
C PHE A 311 -13.49 -0.92 -8.34
N ASP A 312 -14.73 -0.71 -7.89
CA ASP A 312 -15.00 -0.60 -6.46
C ASP A 312 -15.01 -1.98 -5.80
N LEU A 313 -15.39 -3.05 -6.53
CA LEU A 313 -15.33 -4.42 -6.04
C LEU A 313 -13.90 -4.96 -5.97
N TYR A 314 -13.04 -4.58 -6.91
CA TYR A 314 -11.63 -4.98 -6.91
C TYR A 314 -10.79 -4.20 -5.90
N ARG A 315 -11.35 -3.16 -5.25
CA ARG A 315 -10.62 -2.33 -4.29
C ARG A 315 -10.51 -3.08 -2.96
N GLY A 316 -9.30 -3.45 -2.58
CA GLY A 316 -9.01 -4.06 -1.29
C GLY A 316 -7.82 -4.99 -1.35
N SER A 317 -7.59 -5.72 -0.27
CA SER A 317 -6.50 -6.71 -0.15
C SER A 317 -7.03 -8.13 -0.36
N HIS A 318 -7.75 -8.35 -1.45
CA HIS A 318 -8.43 -9.61 -1.76
C HIS A 318 -8.30 -9.97 -3.24
N PHE A 319 -8.36 -11.26 -3.55
CA PHE A 319 -8.56 -11.74 -4.91
C PHE A 319 -10.04 -11.64 -5.28
N THR A 320 -10.36 -11.49 -6.55
CA THR A 320 -11.75 -11.55 -7.04
C THR A 320 -11.87 -12.58 -8.15
N ALA A 321 -12.65 -13.63 -7.95
CA ALA A 321 -13.07 -14.55 -9.00
C ALA A 321 -14.37 -14.06 -9.64
N VAL A 322 -14.35 -13.81 -10.94
CA VAL A 322 -15.52 -13.39 -11.72
C VAL A 322 -15.95 -14.52 -12.63
N GLY A 323 -17.16 -15.05 -12.41
CA GLY A 323 -17.78 -16.08 -13.23
C GLY A 323 -18.79 -15.45 -14.18
N TYR A 324 -18.64 -15.73 -15.48
CA TYR A 324 -19.57 -15.33 -16.52
C TYR A 324 -20.22 -16.56 -17.15
N GLY A 325 -21.53 -16.52 -17.36
CA GLY A 325 -22.32 -17.64 -17.88
C GLY A 325 -22.58 -18.73 -16.83
N VAL A 326 -23.43 -19.69 -17.18
CA VAL A 326 -23.94 -20.72 -16.26
C VAL A 326 -22.82 -21.56 -15.66
N ARG A 327 -21.88 -22.06 -16.47
CA ARG A 327 -20.78 -22.90 -15.98
C ARG A 327 -19.71 -22.08 -15.26
N GLY A 328 -19.45 -20.86 -15.71
CA GLY A 328 -18.51 -19.95 -15.05
C GLY A 328 -18.98 -19.61 -13.64
N VAL A 329 -20.27 -19.34 -13.46
CA VAL A 329 -20.87 -19.05 -12.16
C VAL A 329 -20.91 -20.29 -11.27
N ALA A 330 -21.31 -21.45 -11.80
CA ALA A 330 -21.29 -22.71 -11.03
C ALA A 330 -19.89 -23.05 -10.50
N THR A 331 -18.85 -22.73 -11.26
CA THR A 331 -17.44 -22.95 -10.86
C THR A 331 -17.06 -22.16 -9.60
N LEU A 332 -17.60 -20.96 -9.40
CA LEU A 332 -17.26 -20.10 -8.25
C LEU A 332 -17.54 -20.77 -6.90
N GLY A 333 -18.65 -21.53 -6.81
CA GLY A 333 -19.03 -22.25 -5.59
C GLY A 333 -18.14 -23.46 -5.29
N LEU A 334 -17.34 -23.91 -6.26
CA LEU A 334 -16.42 -25.06 -6.15
C LEU A 334 -14.97 -24.64 -5.88
N LEU A 335 -14.69 -23.34 -5.90
CA LEU A 335 -13.38 -22.79 -5.56
C LEU A 335 -13.24 -22.69 -4.04
N ASP A 336 -12.17 -23.24 -3.51
CA ASP A 336 -11.84 -23.15 -2.10
C ASP A 336 -11.45 -21.72 -1.72
N SER A 337 -11.89 -21.26 -0.55
CA SER A 337 -11.38 -20.02 0.02
C SER A 337 -9.99 -20.26 0.62
N PRO A 338 -9.02 -19.34 0.47
CA PRO A 338 -7.72 -19.45 1.13
C PRO A 338 -7.87 -19.59 2.65
N ALA A 339 -7.12 -20.50 3.27
CA ALA A 339 -7.15 -20.72 4.72
C ALA A 339 -6.55 -19.55 5.51
N SER A 340 -5.67 -18.78 4.88
CA SER A 340 -5.08 -17.56 5.42
C SER A 340 -4.62 -16.63 4.30
N GLY A 341 -4.23 -15.40 4.64
CA GLY A 341 -3.86 -14.38 3.67
C GLY A 341 -5.07 -13.64 3.10
N ALA A 342 -4.91 -13.10 1.90
CA ALA A 342 -5.93 -12.36 1.16
C ALA A 342 -7.12 -13.28 0.82
N PRO A 343 -8.36 -12.88 1.14
CA PRO A 343 -9.54 -13.69 0.85
C PRO A 343 -9.83 -13.72 -0.66
N LEU A 344 -10.70 -14.66 -1.06
CA LEU A 344 -11.21 -14.79 -2.43
C LEU A 344 -12.68 -14.36 -2.48
N GLU A 345 -12.92 -13.16 -2.98
CA GLU A 345 -14.26 -12.65 -3.26
C GLU A 345 -14.80 -13.25 -4.56
N ARG A 346 -16.12 -13.48 -4.64
CA ARG A 346 -16.76 -14.15 -5.77
C ARG A 346 -17.86 -13.29 -6.36
N VAL A 347 -17.78 -13.04 -7.67
CA VAL A 347 -18.75 -12.22 -8.40
C VAL A 347 -19.31 -13.01 -9.58
N ALA A 348 -20.62 -13.23 -9.58
CA ALA A 348 -21.35 -13.85 -10.67
C ALA A 348 -21.93 -12.78 -11.59
N VAL A 349 -21.68 -12.88 -12.89
CA VAL A 349 -22.21 -11.97 -13.91
C VAL A 349 -23.00 -12.76 -14.95
N ASP A 350 -24.21 -12.29 -15.27
CA ASP A 350 -25.06 -12.85 -16.33
C ASP A 350 -25.35 -14.36 -16.14
N ALA A 351 -25.75 -14.74 -14.93
CA ALA A 351 -25.95 -16.13 -14.50
C ALA A 351 -27.29 -16.75 -14.95
N GLY A 352 -28.14 -16.00 -15.64
CA GLY A 352 -29.54 -16.37 -15.87
C GLY A 352 -30.32 -16.59 -14.56
N PHE A 353 -31.30 -17.49 -14.58
CA PHE A 353 -32.10 -17.89 -13.40
C PHE A 353 -31.39 -18.92 -12.48
N HIS A 354 -30.12 -19.26 -12.76
CA HIS A 354 -29.44 -20.41 -12.16
C HIS A 354 -28.58 -20.09 -10.93
N THR A 355 -28.68 -18.90 -10.34
CA THR A 355 -28.09 -18.65 -9.03
C THR A 355 -28.99 -19.18 -7.94
N ALA A 356 -28.89 -20.49 -7.67
CA ALA A 356 -29.11 -20.94 -6.31
C ALA A 356 -28.17 -20.09 -5.44
N ARG A 357 -28.73 -19.36 -4.47
CA ARG A 357 -27.99 -18.50 -3.53
C ARG A 357 -26.89 -19.31 -2.85
N SER A 358 -25.70 -19.32 -3.43
CA SER A 358 -24.50 -19.83 -2.79
C SER A 358 -23.99 -18.72 -1.86
N ASP A 359 -23.90 -19.03 -0.58
CA ASP A 359 -23.38 -18.09 0.42
C ASP A 359 -22.03 -17.51 -0.03
N GLY A 360 -21.89 -16.19 0.04
CA GLY A 360 -20.65 -15.48 -0.32
C GLY A 360 -20.42 -15.21 -1.81
N VAL A 361 -21.37 -15.49 -2.72
CA VAL A 361 -21.27 -15.09 -4.14
C VAL A 361 -22.15 -13.88 -4.43
N GLN A 362 -21.55 -12.76 -4.84
CA GLN A 362 -22.28 -11.57 -5.24
C GLN A 362 -22.77 -11.71 -6.69
N THR A 363 -24.10 -11.74 -6.89
CA THR A 363 -24.70 -11.80 -8.23
C THR A 363 -24.99 -10.40 -8.76
N LEU A 364 -24.53 -10.12 -9.98
CA LEU A 364 -24.67 -8.85 -10.67
C LEU A 364 -25.19 -9.04 -12.10
N ALA A 365 -26.03 -8.10 -12.56
CA ALA A 365 -26.60 -8.09 -13.89
C ALA A 365 -25.83 -7.13 -14.82
N ASP A 366 -25.55 -7.56 -16.05
CA ASP A 366 -24.87 -6.78 -17.10
C ASP A 366 -25.85 -6.30 -18.19
N ASN A 367 -26.96 -5.67 -17.78
CA ASN A 367 -28.03 -5.28 -18.71
C ASN A 367 -27.59 -4.35 -19.85
N ALA A 368 -26.49 -3.62 -19.67
CA ALA A 368 -25.94 -2.71 -20.67
C ALA A 368 -24.81 -3.34 -21.50
N ASP A 369 -24.57 -4.65 -21.38
CA ASP A 369 -23.43 -5.39 -21.97
C ASP A 369 -22.08 -4.70 -21.69
N SER A 370 -21.95 -3.98 -20.58
CA SER A 370 -20.74 -3.23 -20.22
C SER A 370 -19.60 -4.19 -19.93
N PHE A 371 -19.85 -5.22 -19.12
CA PHE A 371 -18.87 -6.24 -18.81
C PHE A 371 -18.57 -7.10 -20.03
N ARG A 372 -19.59 -7.59 -20.73
CA ARG A 372 -19.44 -8.40 -21.94
C ARG A 372 -18.55 -7.72 -22.98
N ARG A 373 -18.76 -6.42 -23.24
CA ARG A 373 -17.92 -5.66 -24.18
C ARG A 373 -16.51 -5.40 -23.65
N ALA A 374 -16.37 -4.95 -22.41
CA ALA A 374 -15.06 -4.59 -21.84
C ALA A 374 -14.15 -5.82 -21.68
N TYR A 375 -14.73 -6.94 -21.22
CA TYR A 375 -14.02 -8.19 -20.98
C TYR A 375 -13.99 -9.11 -22.20
N GLY A 376 -14.75 -8.80 -23.25
CA GLY A 376 -14.71 -9.54 -24.51
C GLY A 376 -15.13 -11.01 -24.35
N VAL A 377 -16.03 -11.29 -23.41
CA VAL A 377 -16.54 -12.62 -23.12
C VAL A 377 -17.75 -12.93 -23.99
N SER A 378 -17.84 -14.18 -24.46
CA SER A 378 -18.94 -14.67 -25.30
C SER A 378 -19.37 -16.09 -24.99
N GLN A 379 -18.72 -16.72 -24.01
CA GLN A 379 -18.94 -18.09 -23.56
C GLN A 379 -18.65 -18.17 -22.06
N ASP A 380 -19.00 -19.29 -21.42
CA ASP A 380 -18.68 -19.52 -20.01
C ASP A 380 -17.21 -19.22 -19.73
N THR A 381 -16.97 -18.34 -18.76
CA THR A 381 -15.62 -17.85 -18.45
C THR A 381 -15.45 -17.68 -16.95
N VAL A 382 -14.28 -18.00 -16.43
CA VAL A 382 -13.84 -17.60 -15.09
C VAL A 382 -12.61 -16.72 -15.23
N LEU A 383 -12.62 -15.55 -14.58
CA LEU A 383 -11.46 -14.68 -14.46
C LEU A 383 -11.02 -14.59 -13.01
N LEU A 384 -9.72 -14.66 -12.76
CA LEU A 384 -9.15 -14.33 -11.45
C LEU A 384 -8.48 -12.97 -11.52
N ILE A 385 -8.92 -12.04 -10.68
CA ILE A 385 -8.32 -10.72 -10.51
C ILE A 385 -7.48 -10.73 -9.23
N ARG A 386 -6.21 -10.33 -9.37
CA ARG A 386 -5.26 -10.18 -8.27
C ARG A 386 -5.62 -8.99 -7.37
N PRO A 387 -5.13 -8.94 -6.12
CA PRO A 387 -5.32 -7.78 -5.24
C PRO A 387 -4.79 -6.46 -5.80
N ASP A 388 -3.84 -6.51 -6.74
CA ASP A 388 -3.32 -5.33 -7.44
C ASP A 388 -4.18 -4.88 -8.65
N GLY A 389 -5.29 -5.56 -8.92
CA GLY A 389 -6.26 -5.23 -9.98
C GLY A 389 -5.85 -5.73 -11.37
N TYR A 390 -4.86 -6.61 -11.46
CA TYR A 390 -4.45 -7.26 -12.71
C TYR A 390 -5.08 -8.65 -12.84
N ILE A 391 -5.34 -9.06 -14.08
CA ILE A 391 -5.87 -10.39 -14.38
C ILE A 391 -4.76 -11.41 -14.14
N GLY A 392 -4.96 -12.27 -13.15
CA GLY A 392 -4.07 -13.39 -12.82
C GLY A 392 -4.42 -14.68 -13.55
N HIS A 393 -5.67 -14.84 -14.02
CA HIS A 393 -6.08 -16.00 -14.80
C HIS A 393 -7.34 -15.73 -15.64
N ILE A 394 -7.45 -16.45 -16.76
CA ILE A 394 -8.63 -16.55 -17.60
C ILE A 394 -8.82 -18.03 -17.92
N ALA A 395 -10.01 -18.56 -17.71
CA ALA A 395 -10.41 -19.90 -18.12
C ALA A 395 -11.71 -19.85 -18.91
N THR A 396 -11.76 -20.53 -20.05
CA THR A 396 -12.93 -20.67 -20.93
C THR A 396 -13.26 -22.13 -21.25
N ASN A 397 -12.31 -23.06 -21.04
CA ASN A 397 -12.53 -24.50 -21.27
C ASN A 397 -12.55 -25.29 -19.95
N ASP A 398 -11.37 -25.43 -19.33
CA ASP A 398 -11.20 -26.05 -18.02
C ASP A 398 -11.36 -24.99 -16.93
N LEU A 399 -12.61 -24.68 -16.59
CA LEU A 399 -12.93 -23.57 -15.69
C LEU A 399 -12.44 -23.80 -14.26
N LEU A 400 -12.56 -25.03 -13.75
CA LEU A 400 -12.36 -25.32 -12.34
C LEU A 400 -10.90 -25.64 -12.02
N ASP A 401 -10.32 -26.65 -12.67
CA ASP A 401 -9.03 -27.19 -12.26
C ASP A 401 -7.91 -26.20 -12.59
N SER A 402 -7.95 -25.57 -13.76
CA SER A 402 -7.02 -24.48 -14.10
C SER A 402 -7.11 -23.29 -13.13
N THR A 403 -8.32 -22.86 -12.75
CA THR A 403 -8.48 -21.75 -11.81
C THR A 403 -8.00 -22.12 -10.42
N ARG A 404 -8.32 -23.33 -9.95
CA ARG A 404 -7.85 -23.84 -8.64
C ARG A 404 -6.33 -23.88 -8.58
N ALA A 405 -5.67 -24.37 -9.63
CA ALA A 405 -4.21 -24.44 -9.69
C ALA A 405 -3.56 -23.05 -9.58
N VAL A 406 -4.10 -22.03 -10.26
CA VAL A 406 -3.61 -20.65 -10.17
C VAL A 406 -3.83 -20.05 -8.78
N VAL A 407 -5.02 -20.23 -8.19
CA VAL A 407 -5.30 -19.74 -6.84
C VAL A 407 -4.30 -20.35 -5.85
N GLN A 408 -4.12 -21.67 -5.90
CA GLN A 408 -3.17 -22.40 -5.05
C GLN A 408 -1.72 -21.93 -5.23
N ALA A 409 -1.31 -21.55 -6.44
CA ALA A 409 0.03 -21.02 -6.69
C ALA A 409 0.27 -19.62 -6.09
N MET A 410 -0.78 -18.85 -5.81
CA MET A 410 -0.69 -17.48 -5.27
C MET A 410 -1.14 -17.36 -3.81
N THR A 411 -1.70 -18.42 -3.23
CA THR A 411 -2.24 -18.41 -1.87
C THR A 411 -1.60 -19.48 -1.00
N PRO A 412 -1.60 -19.31 0.33
CA PRO A 412 -1.22 -20.39 1.23
C PRO A 412 -2.03 -21.66 0.94
N PRO A 413 -1.44 -22.86 1.10
CA PRO A 413 -2.18 -24.10 0.96
C PRO A 413 -3.33 -24.12 1.97
N ALA A 414 -4.46 -24.72 1.58
CA ALA A 414 -5.54 -24.98 2.53
C ALA A 414 -5.00 -25.83 3.68
N SER A 415 -5.30 -25.48 4.93
CA SER A 415 -4.96 -26.33 6.06
C SER A 415 -5.49 -27.75 5.80
N PRO A 416 -4.70 -28.82 6.02
CA PRO A 416 -5.26 -30.16 5.99
C PRO A 416 -6.42 -30.18 6.98
N ALA A 417 -7.60 -30.59 6.52
CA ALA A 417 -8.72 -30.80 7.42
C ALA A 417 -8.24 -31.69 8.57
N THR A 418 -8.26 -31.16 9.79
CA THR A 418 -7.99 -31.97 10.97
C THR A 418 -9.06 -33.05 10.98
N ILE A 419 -8.70 -34.26 10.56
CA ILE A 419 -9.57 -35.43 10.73
C ILE A 419 -9.62 -35.67 12.23
N SER A 420 -10.63 -35.11 12.89
CA SER A 420 -10.94 -35.42 14.27
C SER A 420 -11.46 -36.85 14.33
N GLY A 421 -10.65 -37.74 14.89
CA GLY A 421 -11.09 -38.99 15.50
C GLY A 421 -11.24 -40.18 14.57
N VAL A 422 -10.20 -41.01 14.52
CA VAL A 422 -10.36 -42.43 14.81
C VAL A 422 -9.24 -42.79 15.78
N GLU A 423 -9.60 -42.85 17.07
CA GLU A 423 -8.82 -43.62 18.05
C GLU A 423 -9.01 -45.11 17.72
N GLU A 424 -7.90 -45.82 17.54
CA GLU A 424 -7.72 -47.19 18.03
C GLU A 424 -6.39 -47.27 18.79
#